data_AF-A0A4Y1Z6R6-F1
#
_entry.id   AF-A0A4Y1Z6R6-F1
#
_cell.length_a   1.000
_cell.length_b   1.000
_cell.length_c   1.000
_cell.angle_alpha   90.00
_cell.angle_beta   90.00
_cell.angle_gamma   90.00
#
_symmetry.space_group_name_H-M   'P 1'
#
loop_
_entity.id
_entity.type
_entity.pdbx_description
1 polymer ?
#
loop_
_entity_poly.entity_id
_entity_poly.type
_entity_poly.pdbx_seq_one_letter_code
_entity_poly.pdbx_strand_id
1 'polypeptide(L)'
;MILLFLIGGLIAGSVIPVQASINSRLGREVGSPFLASFISFFTGTLTLIILALVIDHRLLVAPHTLLNHSWWLWIGGGMIGVFI
;
A
#
# COMPACT_ATOMS: atom_id res chain seq x y z
N MET A 1 -18.06 3.54 -18.89
CA MET A 1 -16.60 3.38 -18.74
C MET A 1 -15.95 4.58 -18.04
N ILE A 2 -16.10 5.81 -18.55
CA ILE A 2 -15.54 7.03 -17.92
C ILE A 2 -16.01 7.24 -16.48
N LEU A 3 -17.31 7.06 -16.20
CA LEU A 3 -17.87 7.25 -14.86
C LEU A 3 -17.23 6.33 -13.80
N LEU A 4 -16.89 5.09 -14.17
CA LEU A 4 -16.22 4.14 -13.28
C LEU A 4 -14.84 4.66 -12.87
N PHE A 5 -14.06 5.17 -13.82
CA PHE A 5 -12.74 5.75 -13.55
C PHE A 5 -12.83 7.04 -12.72
N LEU A 6 -13.85 7.87 -12.95
CA LEU A 6 -14.06 9.08 -12.14
C LEU A 6 -14.40 8.74 -10.69
N ILE A 7 -15.29 7.76 -10.47
CA ILE A 7 -15.63 7.30 -9.12
C ILE A 7 -14.41 6.66 -8.46
N GLY A 8 -13.69 5.79 -9.17
CA GLY A 8 -12.47 5.15 -8.66
C GLY A 8 -11.39 6.18 -8.28
N GLY A 9 -11.17 7.18 -9.14
CA GLY A 9 -10.23 8.27 -8.87
C GLY A 9 -10.64 9.14 -7.69
N LEU A 10 -11.94 9.44 -7.54
CA LEU A 10 -12.46 10.19 -6.40
C LEU A 10 -12.24 9.42 -5.09
N ILE A 11 -12.55 8.12 -5.09
CA ILE A 11 -12.33 7.24 -3.93
C ILE A 11 -10.83 7.19 -3.61
N ALA A 12 -9.97 6.83 -4.57
CA ALA A 12 -8.53 6.74 -4.36
C ALA A 12 -7.93 8.06 -3.86
N GLY A 13 -8.34 9.20 -4.43
CA GLY A 13 -7.91 10.52 -3.99
C GLY A 13 -8.38 10.87 -2.57
N SER A 14 -9.61 10.47 -2.20
CA SER A 14 -10.17 10.72 -0.86
C SER A 14 -9.49 9.90 0.25
N VAL A 15 -8.84 8.78 -0.08
CA VAL A 15 -8.13 7.94 0.90
C VAL A 15 -6.94 8.67 1.52
N ILE A 16 -6.24 9.51 0.75
CA ILE A 16 -5.04 10.24 1.21
C ILE A 16 -5.32 11.13 2.44
N PRO A 17 -6.30 12.07 2.41
CA PRO A 17 -6.61 12.89 3.59
C PRO A 17 -7.16 12.07 4.76
N VAL A 18 -7.87 10.97 4.49
CA VAL A 18 -8.35 10.05 5.52
C VAL A 18 -7.17 9.37 6.23
N GLN A 19 -6.20 8.84 5.49
CA GLN A 19 -4.97 8.26 6.05
C GLN A 19 -4.18 9.29 6.87
N ALA A 20 -4.05 10.52 6.38
CA ALA A 20 -3.37 11.58 7.12
C ALA A 20 -4.05 11.88 8.46
N SER A 21 -5.39 11.93 8.50
CA SER A 21 -6.16 12.14 9.73
C SER A 21 -6.01 10.98 10.72
N ILE A 22 -6.07 9.74 10.24
CA ILE A 22 -5.87 8.53 11.04
C ILE A 22 -4.46 8.51 11.62
N ASN A 23 -3.42 8.69 10.80
CA ASN A 23 -2.03 8.69 11.26
C ASN A 23 -1.75 9.81 12.27
N SER A 24 -2.39 10.97 12.11
CA SER A 24 -2.26 12.09 13.07
C SER A 24 -2.92 11.77 14.40
N ARG A 25 -4.07 11.08 14.41
CA ARG A 25 -4.72 10.60 15.64
C ARG A 25 -3.88 9.52 16.30
N LEU A 26 -3.50 8.49 15.55
CA LEU A 26 -2.65 7.39 16.03
C LEU A 26 -1.33 7.92 16.59
N GLY A 27 -0.69 8.88 15.91
CA GLY A 27 0.55 9.51 16.36
C GLY A 27 0.42 10.23 17.70
N ARG A 28 -0.74 10.80 17.99
CA ARG A 28 -1.04 11.37 19.31
C ARG A 28 -1.25 10.29 20.37
N GLU A 29 -1.97 9.23 20.05
CA GLU A 29 -2.23 8.11 20.96
C GLU A 29 -0.94 7.36 21.34
N VAL A 30 -0.07 7.08 20.36
CA VAL A 30 1.20 6.38 20.59
C VAL A 30 2.34 7.33 21.00
N GLY A 31 2.08 8.64 21.06
CA GLY A 31 3.06 9.67 21.42
C GLY A 31 4.21 9.87 20.43
N SER A 32 4.17 9.23 19.25
CA SER A 32 5.23 9.35 18.25
C SER A 32 4.69 9.19 16.81
N PRO A 33 4.95 10.16 15.92
CA PRO A 33 4.55 10.06 14.51
C PRO A 33 5.30 8.95 13.76
N PHE A 34 6.52 8.60 14.20
CA PHE A 34 7.29 7.49 13.62
C PHE A 34 6.67 6.14 13.95
N LEU A 35 6.27 5.92 15.22
CA LEU A 35 5.58 4.70 15.64
C LEU A 35 4.22 4.55 14.93
N ALA A 36 3.46 5.65 14.81
CA ALA A 36 2.20 5.62 14.07
C ALA A 36 2.41 5.24 12.59
N SER A 37 3.42 5.81 11.94
CA SER A 37 3.76 5.46 10.56
C SER A 37 4.15 3.99 10.44
N PHE A 38 4.98 3.48 11.35
CA PHE A 38 5.36 2.06 11.38
C PHE A 38 4.15 1.15 11.53
N ILE A 39 3.24 1.45 12.47
CA ILE A 39 2.00 0.67 12.66
C ILE A 39 1.13 0.69 11.39
N SER A 40 0.97 1.84 10.76
CA SER A 40 0.18 1.97 9.52
C SER A 40 0.81 1.21 8.35
N PHE A 41 2.12 1.29 8.15
CA PHE A 41 2.81 0.52 7.12
C PHE A 41 2.80 -0.99 7.41
N PHE A 42 2.97 -1.38 8.68
CA PHE A 42 2.94 -2.78 9.09
C PHE A 42 1.57 -3.41 8.85
N THR A 43 0.50 -2.73 9.28
CA THR A 43 -0.89 -3.19 9.06
C THR A 43 -1.26 -3.21 7.57
N GLY A 44 -0.84 -2.21 6.79
CA GLY A 44 -0.99 -2.19 5.33
C GLY A 44 -0.25 -3.35 4.66
N THR A 45 0.99 -3.62 5.06
CA THR A 45 1.79 -4.74 4.55
C THR A 45 1.15 -6.09 4.87
N LEU A 46 0.66 -6.28 6.09
CA LEU A 46 -0.04 -7.51 6.47
C LEU A 46 -1.32 -7.70 5.65
N THR A 47 -2.06 -6.62 5.40
CA THR A 47 -3.25 -6.64 4.54
C THR A 47 -2.89 -7.04 3.12
N LEU A 48 -1.81 -6.48 2.55
CA LEU A 48 -1.34 -6.83 1.21
C LEU A 48 -0.88 -8.29 1.12
N ILE A 49 -0.17 -8.81 2.13
CA ILE A 49 0.23 -10.22 2.21
C ILE A 49 -1.00 -11.14 2.21
N ILE A 50 -2.03 -10.82 3.00
CA ILE A 50 -3.28 -11.60 3.05
C ILE A 50 -3.96 -11.55 1.69
N LEU A 51 -4.09 -10.38 1.08
CA LEU A 51 -4.70 -10.23 -0.24
C LEU A 51 -3.94 -10.99 -1.32
N ALA A 52 -2.60 -10.94 -1.32
CA ALA A 52 -1.76 -11.69 -2.27
C ALA A 52 -1.97 -13.21 -2.11
N LEU A 53 -2.07 -13.70 -0.89
CA LEU A 53 -2.36 -15.12 -0.63
C LEU A 53 -3.76 -15.54 -1.05
N VAL A 54 -4.77 -14.68 -0.87
CA VAL A 54 -6.17 -14.98 -1.20
C VAL A 54 -6.45 -14.87 -2.70
N ILE A 55 -5.85 -13.89 -3.38
CA ILE A 55 -6.11 -13.60 -4.79
C ILE A 55 -5.14 -14.42 -5.66
N ASP A 56 -3.84 -14.20 -5.51
CA ASP A 56 -2.81 -14.77 -6.39
C ASP A 56 -2.23 -16.09 -5.87
N HIS A 57 -2.52 -16.47 -4.62
CA HIS A 57 -2.05 -17.70 -3.97
C HIS A 57 -0.51 -17.82 -3.94
N ARG A 58 0.20 -16.70 -4.08
CA ARG A 58 1.66 -16.62 -4.18
C ARG A 58 2.15 -15.38 -3.47
N LEU A 59 3.23 -15.54 -2.72
CA LEU A 59 3.95 -14.43 -2.08
C LEU A 59 5.27 -14.10 -2.78
N LEU A 60 5.82 -15.06 -3.52
CA LEU A 60 7.12 -14.93 -4.14
C LEU A 60 6.95 -14.69 -5.63
N VAL A 61 7.69 -13.69 -6.11
CA VAL A 61 7.85 -13.39 -7.52
C VAL A 61 8.82 -14.41 -8.14
N ALA A 62 8.54 -14.83 -9.37
CA ALA A 62 9.44 -15.74 -10.06
C ALA A 62 10.79 -15.05 -10.37
N PRO A 63 11.94 -15.76 -10.26
CA PRO A 63 13.26 -15.15 -10.43
C PRO A 63 13.48 -14.45 -11.79
N HIS A 64 12.85 -14.95 -12.85
CA HIS A 64 12.93 -14.35 -14.18
C HIS A 64 12.22 -12.99 -14.25
N THR A 65 11.15 -12.78 -13.47
CA THR A 65 10.39 -11.52 -13.42
C THR A 65 11.17 -10.45 -12.67
N LEU A 66 11.93 -10.83 -11.63
CA LEU A 66 12.79 -9.91 -10.87
C LEU A 66 13.86 -9.25 -11.73
N LEU A 67 14.43 -9.98 -12.70
CA LEU A 67 15.52 -9.52 -13.55
C LEU A 67 15.06 -8.75 -14.81
N ASN A 68 13.80 -8.95 -15.22
CA ASN A 68 13.25 -8.36 -16.44
C ASN A 68 12.54 -7.02 -16.22
N HIS A 69 12.31 -6.63 -14.97
CA HIS A 69 11.69 -5.35 -14.63
C HIS A 69 12.67 -4.37 -14.02
N SER A 70 12.47 -3.09 -14.34
CA SER A 70 13.29 -2.01 -13.84
C SER A 70 13.27 -1.92 -12.31
N TRP A 71 14.46 -1.75 -11.71
CA TRP A 71 14.64 -1.75 -10.26
C TRP A 71 13.76 -0.74 -9.50
N TRP A 72 13.44 0.40 -10.11
CA TRP A 72 12.58 1.43 -9.52
C TRP A 72 11.12 1.00 -9.37
N LEU A 73 10.65 -0.01 -10.11
CA LEU A 73 9.30 -0.55 -9.95
C LEU A 73 9.18 -1.30 -8.63
N TRP A 74 10.22 -2.03 -8.22
CA TRP A 74 10.24 -2.76 -6.95
C TRP A 74 10.24 -1.80 -5.75
N ILE A 75 11.05 -0.73 -5.83
CA ILE A 75 11.15 0.26 -4.75
C ILE A 75 9.93 1.18 -4.76
N GLY A 76 9.62 1.78 -5.90
CA GLY A 76 8.51 2.72 -6.05
C GLY A 76 7.16 2.07 -5.80
N GLY A 77 6.94 0.85 -6.33
CA GLY A 77 5.75 0.05 -6.07
C GLY A 77 5.63 -0.31 -4.59
N GLY A 78 6.69 -0.87 -3.99
CA GLY A 78 6.69 -1.23 -2.57
C GLY A 78 6.40 -0.04 -1.64
N MET A 79 6.90 1.15 -1.97
CA MET A 79 6.65 2.38 -1.19
C MET A 79 5.20 2.86 -1.21
N ILE A 80 4.45 2.56 -2.28
CA ILE A 80 3.03 2.92 -2.41
C ILE A 80 2.09 1.73 -2.19
N GLY A 81 2.63 0.56 -1.79
CA GLY A 81 1.84 -0.65 -1.55
C GLY A 81 1.39 -1.37 -2.84
N VAL A 82 2.08 -1.15 -3.95
CA VAL A 82 1.87 -1.85 -5.23
C VAL A 82 2.99 -2.87 -5.41
N PHE A 83 2.67 -4.14 -5.26
CA PHE A 83 3.60 -5.23 -5.58
C PHE A 83 3.27 -5.79 -6.97
N ILE A 84 4.30 -6.16 -7.74
CA ILE A 84 4.22 -6.76 -9.08
C ILE A 84 4.56 -8.25 -8.95
#